data_AF-A0A2W1AHD6-F1
#
_entry.id   AF-A0A2W1AHD6-F1
#
_cell.length_a   1.000
_cell.length_b   1.000
_cell.length_c   1.000
_cell.angle_alpha   90.00
_cell.angle_beta   90.00
_cell.angle_gamma   90.00
#
_symmetry.space_group_name_H-M   'P 1'
#
loop_
_entity.id
_entity.type
_entity.pdbx_description
1 polymer ?
#
loop_
_entity_poly.entity_id
_entity_poly.type
_entity_poly.pdbx_seq_one_letter_code
_entity_poly.pdbx_strand_id
1 'polypeptide(L)'
;MAVEVEVTGELVAQSDPQASFSRPVPIGVSAGTDRLIVYRGSLYCTVGTIGARVTDGTNVWALSNAHVFALEGSKTDGTVQAGAAGDRILQPGRADLAGCGTQAQIDAAVIGNLADYSQIELSRQASNVVDAAIASTTTANLGNATPADDGYGTPSSTPASAFVGQAVQKYGRTTGRTYGTVTGINATVIISYDSGQARFVDQVIVTGDSGPMSAGGDSGSLIVTNDVNNSPVALLFAGSTSITIGNPIDAVLAHFGLSIDGAGAPPATATPGPTPIPTATPAPTPTSAPTPTSAPTATPVPGSGPDVVACSPSSGNSRDQIVVSVTGSGFVDGAVADFGTRVTVQSVIFVSDAQLDVQVKVHPKAASGPRDVTITNPDSQSSINAGCFSVN
;
A
#
# COMPACT_ATOMS: atom_id res chain seq x y z
N MET A 1 -42.11 21.03 20.90
CA MET A 1 -40.93 20.56 20.16
C MET A 1 -41.46 19.72 19.02
N ALA A 2 -41.19 20.10 17.77
CA ALA A 2 -41.59 19.30 16.61
C ALA A 2 -40.72 18.04 16.58
N VAL A 3 -41.36 16.87 16.52
CA VAL A 3 -40.68 15.59 16.28
C VAL A 3 -40.61 15.45 14.76
N GLU A 4 -39.40 15.42 14.22
CA GLU A 4 -39.17 15.08 12.83
C GLU A 4 -39.06 13.55 12.73
N VAL A 5 -39.87 12.95 11.87
CA VAL A 5 -39.88 11.50 11.62
C VAL A 5 -39.33 11.30 10.21
N GLU A 6 -38.12 10.79 10.12
CA GLU A 6 -37.50 10.38 8.86
C GLU A 6 -37.76 8.89 8.63
N VAL A 7 -38.42 8.56 7.52
CA VAL A 7 -38.60 7.17 7.10
C VAL A 7 -37.32 6.71 6.43
N THR A 8 -36.43 6.13 7.23
CA THR A 8 -35.29 5.38 6.72
C THR A 8 -35.77 3.98 6.30
N GLY A 9 -34.99 3.28 5.47
CA GLY A 9 -35.22 1.86 5.20
C GLY A 9 -35.08 1.00 6.47
N GLU A 10 -35.01 -0.31 6.32
CA GLU A 10 -34.72 -1.18 7.48
C GLU A 10 -33.37 -0.80 8.11
N LEU A 11 -33.39 -0.44 9.39
CA LEU A 11 -32.18 -0.19 10.17
C LEU A 11 -31.56 -1.54 10.55
N VAL A 12 -30.58 -1.98 9.75
CA VAL A 12 -29.79 -3.18 10.01
C VAL A 12 -28.49 -2.82 10.72
N ALA A 13 -28.01 -3.70 11.61
CA ALA A 13 -26.68 -3.57 12.18
C ALA A 13 -25.64 -3.76 11.07
N GLN A 14 -24.62 -2.90 11.03
CA GLN A 14 -23.50 -3.08 10.10
C GLN A 14 -22.81 -4.41 10.36
N SER A 15 -22.46 -5.09 9.28
CA SER A 15 -21.67 -6.31 9.26
C SER A 15 -20.35 -6.06 9.99
N ASP A 16 -19.99 -6.96 10.91
CA ASP A 16 -18.67 -6.96 11.53
C ASP A 16 -17.70 -7.72 10.60
N PRO A 17 -16.72 -7.05 9.96
CA PRO A 17 -15.80 -7.70 9.03
C PRO A 17 -14.86 -8.72 9.70
N GLN A 18 -14.79 -8.76 11.04
CA GLN A 18 -14.03 -9.75 11.81
C GLN A 18 -14.86 -11.00 12.11
N ALA A 19 -16.18 -10.96 11.94
CA ALA A 19 -17.06 -12.08 12.25
C ALA A 19 -16.87 -13.27 11.30
N SER A 20 -17.42 -14.41 11.69
CA SER A 20 -17.57 -15.56 10.78
C SER A 20 -18.73 -15.32 9.82
N PHE A 21 -18.52 -15.54 8.52
CA PHE A 21 -19.54 -15.37 7.51
C PHE A 21 -19.99 -16.72 6.98
N SER A 22 -21.29 -16.85 6.69
CA SER A 22 -21.81 -17.99 5.93
C SER A 22 -21.21 -18.00 4.53
N ARG A 23 -21.05 -19.20 3.96
CA ARG A 23 -20.57 -19.36 2.59
C ARG A 23 -21.68 -19.00 1.57
N PRO A 24 -21.37 -18.33 0.45
CA PRO A 24 -20.05 -17.82 0.08
C PRO A 24 -19.68 -16.57 0.90
N VAL A 25 -18.43 -16.53 1.35
CA VAL A 25 -17.86 -15.43 2.13
C VAL A 25 -17.73 -14.16 1.28
N PRO A 26 -18.06 -12.96 1.77
CA PRO A 26 -17.77 -11.72 1.06
C PRO A 26 -16.26 -11.44 0.99
N ILE A 27 -15.81 -10.70 -0.02
CA ILE A 27 -14.47 -10.08 0.01
C ILE A 27 -14.46 -8.90 0.98
N GLY A 28 -13.28 -8.37 1.32
CA GLY A 28 -13.11 -7.26 2.25
C GLY A 28 -13.17 -7.63 3.74
N VAL A 29 -13.38 -8.91 4.07
CA VAL A 29 -13.48 -9.40 5.46
C VAL A 29 -12.22 -10.16 5.90
N SER A 30 -12.16 -10.46 7.20
CA SER A 30 -11.04 -11.13 7.86
C SER A 30 -10.62 -12.42 7.19
N ALA A 31 -9.32 -12.59 6.93
CA ALA A 31 -8.76 -13.87 6.55
C ALA A 31 -7.29 -14.00 6.94
N GLY A 32 -6.78 -15.22 6.87
CA GLY A 32 -5.38 -15.51 7.11
C GLY A 32 -5.06 -16.98 6.96
N THR A 33 -3.78 -17.30 7.00
CA THR A 33 -3.30 -18.69 7.06
C THR A 33 -3.67 -19.37 8.38
N ASP A 34 -3.84 -20.69 8.36
CA ASP A 34 -3.99 -21.50 9.56
C ASP A 34 -2.67 -21.69 10.34
N ARG A 35 -1.54 -21.31 9.73
CA ARG A 35 -0.23 -21.37 10.38
C ARG A 35 -0.13 -20.45 11.58
N LEU A 36 0.68 -20.88 12.54
CA LEU A 36 1.02 -20.12 13.73
C LEU A 36 2.44 -19.60 13.59
N ILE A 37 2.64 -18.35 14.01
CA ILE A 37 3.97 -17.85 14.30
C ILE A 37 4.24 -18.11 15.78
N VAL A 38 5.32 -18.83 16.08
CA VAL A 38 5.82 -18.97 17.45
C VAL A 38 7.06 -18.08 17.58
N TYR A 39 6.94 -16.97 18.30
CA TYR A 39 8.06 -16.08 18.54
C TYR A 39 8.34 -15.97 20.03
N ARG A 40 9.57 -16.35 20.42
CA ARG A 40 10.04 -16.36 21.83
C ARG A 40 9.12 -17.12 22.79
N GLY A 41 8.52 -18.21 22.33
CA GLY A 41 7.61 -19.05 23.13
C GLY A 41 6.17 -18.52 23.24
N SER A 42 5.87 -17.39 22.61
CA SER A 42 4.51 -16.84 22.50
C SER A 42 3.91 -17.12 21.13
N LEU A 43 2.61 -17.43 21.13
CA LEU A 43 1.83 -17.68 19.93
C LEU A 43 1.35 -16.36 19.32
N TYR A 44 1.57 -16.17 18.03
CA TYR A 44 1.09 -15.03 17.26
C TYR A 44 0.24 -15.52 16.09
N CYS A 45 -0.91 -14.89 15.96
CA CYS A 45 -1.93 -15.24 14.98
C CYS A 45 -2.02 -14.09 13.99
N THR A 46 -1.70 -14.38 12.74
CA THR A 46 -1.74 -13.39 11.68
C THR A 46 -3.17 -13.25 11.18
N VAL A 47 -3.47 -12.06 10.64
CA VAL A 47 -4.75 -11.76 10.06
C VAL A 47 -4.60 -10.60 9.09
N GLY A 48 -5.40 -10.63 8.05
CA GLY A 48 -5.55 -9.58 7.07
C GLY A 48 -6.92 -9.66 6.45
N THR A 49 -7.01 -9.24 5.20
CA THR A 49 -8.26 -9.09 4.48
C THR A 49 -8.24 -9.90 3.19
N ILE A 50 -9.37 -10.52 2.84
CA ILE A 50 -9.58 -11.06 1.48
C ILE A 50 -9.79 -9.89 0.53
N GLY A 51 -8.85 -9.60 -0.35
CA GLY A 51 -8.95 -8.44 -1.24
C GLY A 51 -9.98 -8.60 -2.34
N ALA A 52 -9.87 -9.70 -3.07
CA ALA A 52 -10.69 -9.98 -4.24
C ALA A 52 -10.84 -11.47 -4.45
N ARG A 53 -11.83 -11.85 -5.26
CA ARG A 53 -11.83 -13.13 -5.97
C ARG A 53 -11.25 -12.88 -7.36
N VAL A 54 -10.28 -13.70 -7.75
CA VAL A 54 -9.61 -13.62 -9.06
C VAL A 54 -9.81 -14.93 -9.82
N THR A 55 -9.69 -14.89 -11.15
CA THR A 55 -10.00 -16.01 -12.04
C THR A 55 -9.13 -16.04 -13.30
N ASP A 56 -8.94 -17.26 -13.82
CA ASP A 56 -8.40 -17.55 -15.16
C ASP A 56 -9.55 -17.78 -16.19
N GLY A 57 -10.81 -17.56 -15.79
CA GLY A 57 -12.02 -17.86 -16.56
C GLY A 57 -12.64 -19.24 -16.30
N THR A 58 -11.93 -20.13 -15.60
CA THR A 58 -12.39 -21.49 -15.25
C THR A 58 -12.39 -21.74 -13.75
N ASN A 59 -11.29 -21.41 -13.08
CA ASN A 59 -11.04 -21.59 -11.66
C ASN A 59 -11.05 -20.24 -10.95
N VAL A 60 -11.22 -20.26 -9.62
CA VAL A 60 -11.22 -19.04 -8.80
C VAL A 60 -10.28 -19.16 -7.61
N TRP A 61 -9.70 -18.03 -7.22
CA TRP A 61 -8.81 -17.90 -6.08
C TRP A 61 -9.20 -16.70 -5.21
N ALA A 62 -8.97 -16.82 -3.91
CA ALA A 62 -8.92 -15.68 -3.00
C ALA A 62 -7.59 -14.95 -3.17
N LEU A 63 -7.61 -13.63 -3.37
CA LEU A 63 -6.41 -12.78 -3.40
C LEU A 63 -6.25 -12.06 -2.06
N SER A 64 -5.04 -12.03 -1.52
CA SER A 64 -4.64 -11.20 -0.36
C SER A 64 -3.15 -10.87 -0.45
N ASN A 65 -2.54 -10.31 0.59
CA ASN A 65 -1.09 -10.14 0.64
C ASN A 65 -0.36 -11.45 0.93
N ALA A 66 0.91 -11.52 0.51
CA ALA A 66 1.78 -12.64 0.83
C ALA A 66 1.97 -12.74 2.35
N HIS A 67 2.18 -11.62 3.04
CA HIS A 67 2.33 -11.64 4.50
C HIS A 67 1.06 -12.06 5.27
N VAL A 68 -0.10 -12.14 4.61
CA VAL A 68 -1.37 -12.59 5.20
C VAL A 68 -1.62 -14.08 4.95
N PHE A 69 -1.48 -14.56 3.71
CA PHE A 69 -1.76 -15.97 3.35
C PHE A 69 -0.53 -16.87 3.39
N ALA A 70 0.66 -16.32 3.20
CA ALA A 70 1.93 -17.04 3.12
C ALA A 70 2.96 -16.58 4.18
N LEU A 71 2.58 -15.72 5.13
CA LEU A 71 3.49 -15.10 6.11
C LEU A 71 4.61 -14.26 5.46
N GLU A 72 5.40 -13.56 6.28
CA GLU A 72 6.44 -12.59 5.84
C GLU A 72 7.70 -13.24 5.23
N GLY A 73 7.57 -14.39 4.57
CA GLY A 73 8.67 -15.22 4.11
C GLY A 73 9.39 -15.96 5.24
N SER A 74 10.47 -16.66 4.91
CA SER A 74 11.29 -17.38 5.89
C SER A 74 12.28 -16.41 6.54
N LYS A 75 12.28 -16.32 7.88
CA LYS A 75 13.37 -15.61 8.57
C LYS A 75 14.68 -16.37 8.35
N THR A 76 15.78 -15.64 8.17
CA THR A 76 17.14 -16.22 8.01
C THR A 76 17.58 -17.05 9.21
N ASP A 77 16.98 -16.84 10.39
CA ASP A 77 17.20 -17.63 11.59
C ASP A 77 16.31 -18.89 11.70
N GLY A 78 15.45 -19.14 10.69
CA GLY A 78 14.56 -20.30 10.63
C GLY A 78 13.37 -20.26 11.61
N THR A 79 13.16 -19.16 12.34
CA THR A 79 12.10 -19.06 13.36
C THR A 79 10.71 -18.82 12.78
N VAL A 80 10.64 -18.35 11.53
CA VAL A 80 9.39 -18.27 10.74
C VAL A 80 9.66 -19.00 9.43
N GLN A 81 8.81 -19.97 9.10
CA GLN A 81 8.80 -20.58 7.78
C GLN A 81 7.74 -19.92 6.92
N ALA A 82 8.11 -19.51 5.71
CA ALA A 82 7.16 -19.08 4.69
C ALA A 82 6.07 -20.13 4.48
N GLY A 83 4.90 -19.68 4.03
CA GLY A 83 3.79 -20.52 3.63
C GLY A 83 4.24 -21.53 2.57
N ALA A 84 3.65 -22.72 2.64
CA ALA A 84 3.79 -23.76 1.63
C ALA A 84 2.48 -23.92 0.87
N ALA A 85 2.57 -24.21 -0.42
CA ALA A 85 1.41 -24.59 -1.21
C ALA A 85 0.63 -25.71 -0.50
N GLY A 86 -0.68 -25.54 -0.40
CA GLY A 86 -1.57 -26.44 0.35
C GLY A 86 -1.93 -25.98 1.77
N ASP A 87 -1.22 -25.01 2.35
CA ASP A 87 -1.59 -24.43 3.65
C ASP A 87 -3.05 -23.93 3.63
N ARG A 88 -3.78 -24.09 4.73
CA ARG A 88 -5.21 -23.77 4.75
C ARG A 88 -5.39 -22.27 4.96
N ILE A 89 -6.28 -21.68 4.17
CA ILE A 89 -6.69 -20.28 4.31
C ILE A 89 -8.07 -20.21 4.94
N LEU A 90 -8.19 -19.36 5.94
CA LEU A 90 -9.35 -19.28 6.82
C LEU A 90 -10.13 -17.99 6.61
N GLN A 91 -11.45 -18.09 6.77
CA GLN A 91 -12.34 -16.97 7.06
C GLN A 91 -13.25 -17.38 8.24
N PRO A 92 -13.21 -16.64 9.37
CA PRO A 92 -12.31 -15.51 9.63
C PRO A 92 -10.87 -15.99 9.86
N GLY A 93 -9.89 -15.08 9.80
CA GLY A 93 -8.51 -15.40 10.15
C GLY A 93 -8.35 -15.70 11.63
N ARG A 94 -7.23 -16.35 12.02
CA ARG A 94 -7.06 -16.88 13.38
C ARG A 94 -7.16 -15.82 14.47
N ALA A 95 -6.67 -14.61 14.23
CA ALA A 95 -6.72 -13.54 15.24
C ALA A 95 -8.16 -13.16 15.65
N ASP A 96 -9.14 -13.42 14.78
CA ASP A 96 -10.57 -13.14 15.02
C ASP A 96 -11.34 -14.37 15.56
N LEU A 97 -10.64 -15.49 15.75
CA LEU A 97 -11.15 -16.64 16.48
C LEU A 97 -10.67 -16.57 17.94
N ALA A 98 -11.57 -16.83 18.88
CA ALA A 98 -11.25 -16.85 20.31
C ALA A 98 -10.03 -17.77 20.59
N GLY A 99 -9.00 -17.22 21.23
CA GLY A 99 -7.77 -17.96 21.55
C GLY A 99 -7.02 -18.50 20.33
N CYS A 100 -7.13 -17.82 19.18
CA CYS A 100 -6.61 -18.26 17.88
C CYS A 100 -7.29 -19.51 17.29
N GLY A 101 -8.49 -19.84 17.79
CA GLY A 101 -9.31 -20.93 17.26
C GLY A 101 -8.89 -22.31 17.77
N THR A 102 -9.88 -23.07 18.21
CA THR A 102 -9.79 -24.52 18.37
C THR A 102 -9.68 -25.22 17.01
N GLN A 103 -9.26 -26.48 16.99
CA GLN A 103 -9.16 -27.24 15.74
C GLN A 103 -10.50 -27.29 14.98
N ALA A 104 -11.60 -27.49 15.69
CA ALA A 104 -12.93 -27.52 15.08
C ALA A 104 -13.32 -26.16 14.44
N GLN A 105 -12.95 -25.04 15.07
CA GLN A 105 -13.18 -23.72 14.49
C GLN A 105 -12.30 -23.48 13.26
N ILE A 106 -11.05 -23.92 13.30
CA ILE A 106 -10.13 -23.83 12.16
C ILE A 106 -10.67 -24.64 10.98
N ASP A 107 -11.10 -25.88 11.22
CA ASP A 107 -11.63 -26.76 10.18
C ASP A 107 -12.91 -26.17 9.54
N ALA A 108 -13.77 -25.55 10.34
CA ALA A 108 -14.96 -24.86 9.85
C ALA A 108 -14.64 -23.55 9.10
N ALA A 109 -13.53 -22.89 9.42
CA ALA A 109 -13.14 -21.61 8.85
C ALA A 109 -12.45 -21.74 7.48
N VAL A 110 -12.04 -22.94 7.04
CA VAL A 110 -11.32 -23.12 5.76
C VAL A 110 -12.18 -22.65 4.58
N ILE A 111 -11.63 -21.73 3.77
CA ILE A 111 -12.21 -21.29 2.48
C ILE A 111 -11.44 -21.82 1.28
N GLY A 112 -10.19 -22.25 1.47
CA GLY A 112 -9.31 -22.66 0.39
C GLY A 112 -7.92 -23.03 0.87
N ASN A 113 -7.00 -23.20 -0.08
CA ASN A 113 -5.62 -23.57 0.17
C ASN A 113 -4.68 -22.61 -0.55
N LEU A 114 -3.58 -22.20 0.11
CA LEU A 114 -2.54 -21.39 -0.50
C LEU A 114 -2.06 -22.07 -1.79
N ALA A 115 -2.12 -21.35 -2.91
CA ALA A 115 -1.75 -21.87 -4.22
C ALA A 115 -0.40 -21.30 -4.66
N ASP A 116 -0.23 -19.98 -4.56
CA ASP A 116 0.99 -19.28 -4.95
C ASP A 116 1.11 -17.93 -4.21
N TYR A 117 2.33 -17.39 -4.15
CA TYR A 117 2.61 -16.07 -3.57
C TYR A 117 3.89 -15.46 -4.10
N SER A 118 3.94 -14.13 -4.10
CA SER A 118 5.16 -13.40 -4.40
C SER A 118 6.14 -13.48 -3.24
N GLN A 119 7.32 -14.05 -3.46
CA GLN A 119 8.37 -14.05 -2.45
C GLN A 119 8.95 -12.64 -2.27
N ILE A 120 8.87 -12.11 -1.06
CA ILE A 120 9.44 -10.80 -0.71
C ILE A 120 10.94 -10.94 -0.42
N GLU A 121 11.76 -10.21 -1.16
CA GLU A 121 13.19 -10.10 -0.88
C GLU A 121 13.41 -9.06 0.23
N LEU A 122 13.85 -9.53 1.41
CA LEU A 122 14.14 -8.73 2.60
C LEU A 122 15.49 -7.99 2.47
N SER A 123 15.57 -7.11 1.48
CA SER A 123 16.72 -6.26 1.23
C SER A 123 16.27 -4.83 0.94
N ARG A 124 17.03 -3.86 1.46
CA ARG A 124 16.85 -2.43 1.12
C ARG A 124 17.24 -2.10 -0.31
N GLN A 125 17.86 -3.04 -1.03
CA GLN A 125 18.25 -2.89 -2.44
C GLN A 125 17.29 -3.64 -3.39
N ALA A 126 16.46 -4.54 -2.86
CA ALA A 126 15.50 -5.31 -3.64
C ALA A 126 14.55 -4.42 -4.45
N SER A 127 14.03 -4.94 -5.55
CA SER A 127 12.98 -4.29 -6.35
C SER A 127 11.70 -5.12 -6.25
N ASN A 128 11.14 -5.25 -5.04
CA ASN A 128 9.85 -5.94 -4.89
C ASN A 128 8.75 -5.08 -5.53
N VAL A 129 7.91 -5.67 -6.37
CA VAL A 129 6.81 -4.95 -7.03
C VAL A 129 5.46 -5.27 -6.38
N VAL A 130 5.33 -6.49 -5.83
CA VAL A 130 4.08 -7.02 -5.28
C VAL A 130 4.32 -7.72 -3.95
N ASP A 131 3.38 -7.56 -3.02
CA ASP A 131 3.20 -8.36 -1.81
C ASP A 131 1.81 -8.99 -1.91
N ALA A 132 1.72 -10.13 -2.56
CA ALA A 132 0.46 -10.77 -2.90
C ALA A 132 0.53 -12.30 -2.82
N ALA A 133 -0.61 -12.91 -2.52
CA ALA A 133 -0.80 -14.36 -2.51
C ALA A 133 -2.20 -14.72 -2.96
N ILE A 134 -2.29 -15.89 -3.59
CA ILE A 134 -3.55 -16.48 -4.03
C ILE A 134 -3.81 -17.82 -3.36
N ALA A 135 -5.06 -18.07 -3.03
CA ALA A 135 -5.51 -19.33 -2.46
C ALA A 135 -6.63 -19.94 -3.29
N SER A 136 -6.45 -21.19 -3.75
CA SER A 136 -7.45 -21.89 -4.55
C SER A 136 -8.73 -22.07 -3.74
N THR A 137 -9.86 -21.70 -4.32
CA THR A 137 -11.17 -21.76 -3.67
C THR A 137 -12.26 -22.14 -4.68
N THR A 138 -13.52 -22.03 -4.28
CA THR A 138 -14.68 -22.24 -5.15
C THR A 138 -15.65 -21.07 -4.99
N THR A 139 -16.52 -20.87 -5.99
CA THR A 139 -17.61 -19.88 -5.92
C THR A 139 -18.63 -20.19 -4.82
N ALA A 140 -18.69 -21.45 -4.34
CA ALA A 140 -19.49 -21.83 -3.19
C ALA A 140 -18.88 -21.35 -1.86
N ASN A 141 -17.54 -21.29 -1.77
CA ASN A 141 -16.85 -20.86 -0.55
C ASN A 141 -16.62 -19.35 -0.48
N LEU A 142 -16.30 -18.72 -1.61
CA LEU A 142 -15.93 -17.31 -1.68
C LEU A 142 -16.79 -16.57 -2.69
N GLY A 143 -17.39 -15.48 -2.26
CA GLY A 143 -18.11 -14.46 -3.03
C GLY A 143 -17.15 -13.46 -3.69
N ASN A 144 -17.66 -12.56 -4.52
CA ASN A 144 -16.86 -11.51 -5.17
C ASN A 144 -17.34 -10.10 -4.86
N ALA A 145 -18.20 -9.95 -3.86
CA ALA A 145 -18.67 -8.65 -3.38
C ALA A 145 -18.28 -8.46 -1.92
N THR A 146 -18.05 -7.21 -1.53
CA THR A 146 -17.99 -6.83 -0.11
C THR A 146 -19.35 -7.04 0.57
N PRO A 147 -19.46 -6.95 1.92
CA PRO A 147 -20.75 -6.98 2.60
C PRO A 147 -21.79 -6.04 1.98
N ALA A 148 -23.04 -6.49 1.90
CA ALA A 148 -24.09 -5.84 1.11
C ALA A 148 -24.67 -4.57 1.75
N ASP A 149 -24.45 -4.40 3.04
CA ASP A 149 -25.02 -3.36 3.89
C ASP A 149 -24.16 -2.10 3.96
N ASP A 150 -22.82 -2.24 4.02
CA ASP A 150 -21.90 -1.10 4.12
C ASP A 150 -20.71 -1.16 3.15
N GLY A 151 -20.60 -2.23 2.36
CA GLY A 151 -19.54 -2.42 1.37
C GLY A 151 -19.72 -1.65 0.06
N TYR A 152 -18.67 -1.61 -0.77
CA TYR A 152 -18.74 -0.96 -2.09
C TYR A 152 -19.38 -1.84 -3.19
N GLY A 153 -19.61 -3.13 -2.90
CA GLY A 153 -20.24 -4.10 -3.80
C GLY A 153 -19.21 -4.96 -4.54
N THR A 154 -19.54 -5.37 -5.77
CA THR A 154 -18.65 -6.13 -6.64
C THR A 154 -17.70 -5.17 -7.37
N PRO A 155 -16.37 -5.39 -7.32
CA PRO A 155 -15.44 -4.59 -8.11
C PRO A 155 -15.63 -4.87 -9.61
N SER A 156 -15.24 -3.93 -10.47
CA SER A 156 -15.20 -4.17 -11.92
C SER A 156 -14.14 -5.23 -12.27
N SER A 157 -14.39 -6.02 -13.30
CA SER A 157 -13.37 -6.95 -13.84
C SER A 157 -12.21 -6.24 -14.55
N THR A 158 -12.41 -4.95 -14.89
CA THR A 158 -11.44 -4.11 -15.58
C THR A 158 -10.76 -3.17 -14.59
N PRO A 159 -9.43 -3.33 -14.38
CA PRO A 159 -8.64 -2.39 -13.58
C PRO A 159 -8.62 -0.97 -14.15
N ALA A 160 -8.36 0.00 -13.27
CA ALA A 160 -8.03 1.36 -13.62
C ALA A 160 -6.61 1.68 -13.17
N SER A 161 -5.80 2.24 -14.07
CA SER A 161 -4.46 2.71 -13.72
C SER A 161 -4.54 3.82 -12.68
N ALA A 162 -3.61 3.80 -11.72
CA ALA A 162 -3.53 4.82 -10.68
C ALA A 162 -3.02 6.15 -11.25
N PHE A 163 -3.60 7.26 -10.80
CA PHE A 163 -3.08 8.61 -11.07
C PHE A 163 -3.29 9.53 -9.87
N VAL A 164 -2.41 10.52 -9.69
CA VAL A 164 -2.50 11.47 -8.57
C VAL A 164 -3.79 12.29 -8.67
N GLY A 165 -4.52 12.40 -7.56
CA GLY A 165 -5.83 13.04 -7.47
C GLY A 165 -7.00 12.08 -7.73
N GLN A 166 -6.75 10.80 -8.04
CA GLN A 166 -7.81 9.81 -8.21
C GLN A 166 -8.50 9.53 -6.87
N ALA A 167 -9.81 9.71 -6.82
CA ALA A 167 -10.63 9.32 -5.68
C ALA A 167 -10.78 7.80 -5.64
N VAL A 168 -10.51 7.21 -4.48
CA VAL A 168 -10.51 5.77 -4.26
C VAL A 168 -11.20 5.41 -2.95
N GLN A 169 -11.57 4.14 -2.84
CA GLN A 169 -12.17 3.57 -1.63
C GLN A 169 -11.67 2.14 -1.45
N LYS A 170 -11.79 1.62 -0.23
CA LYS A 170 -11.49 0.23 0.08
C LYS A 170 -12.44 -0.31 1.15
N TYR A 171 -12.55 -1.62 1.24
CA TYR A 171 -13.23 -2.30 2.34
C TYR A 171 -12.26 -3.31 2.95
N GLY A 172 -12.02 -3.19 4.26
CA GLY A 172 -11.02 -3.98 4.97
C GLY A 172 -11.49 -4.44 6.34
N ARG A 173 -10.89 -5.51 6.86
CA ARG A 173 -11.37 -6.16 8.08
C ARG A 173 -11.41 -5.23 9.30
N THR A 174 -10.49 -4.27 9.36
CA THR A 174 -10.24 -3.48 10.58
C THR A 174 -10.99 -2.17 10.52
N THR A 175 -10.91 -1.47 9.39
CA THR A 175 -11.50 -0.14 9.24
C THR A 175 -12.79 -0.11 8.43
N GLY A 176 -13.28 -1.26 7.98
CA GLY A 176 -14.48 -1.35 7.14
C GLY A 176 -14.31 -0.57 5.83
N ARG A 177 -15.35 0.10 5.37
CA ARG A 177 -15.31 0.99 4.21
C ARG A 177 -14.67 2.33 4.55
N THR A 178 -13.60 2.69 3.84
CA THR A 178 -12.98 4.02 3.94
C THR A 178 -12.67 4.60 2.56
N TYR A 179 -12.45 5.89 2.54
CA TYR A 179 -12.23 6.69 1.33
C TYR A 179 -10.89 7.41 1.39
N GLY A 180 -10.31 7.65 0.22
CA GLY A 180 -9.05 8.38 0.11
C GLY A 180 -8.80 8.89 -1.30
N THR A 181 -7.67 9.56 -1.43
CA THR A 181 -7.19 10.14 -2.68
C THR A 181 -5.77 9.64 -2.95
N VAL A 182 -5.51 9.18 -4.18
CA VAL A 182 -4.15 8.82 -4.61
C VAL A 182 -3.29 10.09 -4.61
N THR A 183 -2.22 10.09 -3.81
CA THR A 183 -1.30 11.22 -3.65
C THR A 183 0.08 10.95 -4.23
N GLY A 184 0.39 9.69 -4.54
CA GLY A 184 1.64 9.31 -5.18
C GLY A 184 1.49 8.05 -6.02
N ILE A 185 2.27 7.98 -7.09
CA ILE A 185 2.42 6.80 -7.96
C ILE A 185 3.91 6.60 -8.21
N ASN A 186 4.29 5.40 -8.65
CA ASN A 186 5.69 5.04 -8.88
C ASN A 186 6.58 5.21 -7.63
N ALA A 187 5.99 5.11 -6.44
CA ALA A 187 6.71 5.37 -5.21
C ALA A 187 7.68 4.21 -4.89
N THR A 188 8.90 4.56 -4.48
CA THR A 188 9.83 3.63 -3.85
C THR A 188 9.73 3.75 -2.34
N VAL A 189 9.43 2.64 -1.65
CA VAL A 189 9.24 2.63 -0.20
C VAL A 189 10.04 1.50 0.45
N ILE A 190 10.47 1.71 1.69
CA ILE A 190 11.09 0.67 2.51
C ILE A 190 10.12 0.29 3.61
N ILE A 191 9.64 -0.94 3.57
CA ILE A 191 8.71 -1.49 4.56
C ILE A 191 9.50 -2.30 5.59
N SER A 192 9.20 -2.05 6.86
CA SER A 192 9.76 -2.81 7.98
C SER A 192 8.75 -3.89 8.40
N TYR A 193 9.11 -5.14 8.14
CA TYR A 193 8.45 -6.33 8.64
C TYR A 193 9.16 -6.84 9.91
N ASP A 194 8.55 -7.77 10.64
CA ASP A 194 9.21 -8.40 11.79
C ASP A 194 10.38 -9.29 11.36
N SER A 195 10.41 -9.70 10.08
CA SER A 195 11.48 -10.47 9.46
C SER A 195 12.63 -9.63 8.90
N GLY A 196 12.45 -8.32 8.71
CA GLY A 196 13.47 -7.43 8.16
C GLY A 196 12.90 -6.25 7.37
N GLN A 197 13.75 -5.57 6.63
CA GLN A 197 13.34 -4.47 5.75
C GLN A 197 13.35 -4.90 4.29
N ALA A 198 12.30 -4.55 3.55
CA ALA A 198 12.19 -4.79 2.12
C ALA A 198 11.90 -3.49 1.38
N ARG A 199 12.64 -3.25 0.30
CA ARG A 199 12.34 -2.15 -0.62
C ARG A 199 11.31 -2.60 -1.66
N PHE A 200 10.28 -1.79 -1.85
CA PHE A 200 9.27 -1.94 -2.88
C PHE A 200 9.35 -0.76 -3.85
N VAL A 201 9.11 -1.02 -5.13
CA VAL A 201 9.12 -0.03 -6.23
C VAL A 201 7.78 -0.02 -6.95
N ASP A 202 7.47 1.07 -7.63
CA ASP A 202 6.24 1.23 -8.39
C ASP A 202 4.96 1.23 -7.55
N GLN A 203 5.03 1.73 -6.32
CA GLN A 203 3.90 1.67 -5.38
C GLN A 203 2.93 2.85 -5.52
N VAL A 204 1.67 2.61 -5.16
CA VAL A 204 0.61 3.62 -5.10
C VAL A 204 0.48 4.12 -3.65
N ILE A 205 0.52 5.44 -3.46
CA ILE A 205 0.32 6.11 -2.17
C ILE A 205 -1.05 6.76 -2.15
N VAL A 206 -1.80 6.51 -1.09
CA VAL A 206 -3.14 7.04 -0.88
C VAL A 206 -3.21 7.71 0.49
N THR A 207 -3.83 8.88 0.55
CA THR A 207 -4.15 9.57 1.81
C THR A 207 -5.65 9.48 2.05
N GLY A 208 -6.07 9.17 3.28
CA GLY A 208 -7.49 9.08 3.61
C GLY A 208 -8.16 10.44 3.74
N ASP A 209 -9.42 10.53 3.31
CA ASP A 209 -10.14 11.82 3.22
C ASP A 209 -10.61 12.33 4.59
N SER A 210 -10.86 11.43 5.54
CA SER A 210 -11.41 11.73 6.87
C SER A 210 -10.61 11.08 8.01
N GLY A 211 -9.30 10.94 7.82
CA GLY A 211 -8.37 10.25 8.74
C GLY A 211 -7.53 9.19 8.03
N PRO A 212 -6.89 8.27 8.77
CA PRO A 212 -6.19 7.14 8.15
C PRO A 212 -7.14 6.33 7.28
N MET A 213 -6.79 6.07 6.02
CA MET A 213 -7.60 5.21 5.16
C MET A 213 -7.53 3.75 5.61
N SER A 214 -6.45 3.33 6.28
CA SER A 214 -6.27 1.94 6.71
C SER A 214 -5.55 1.81 8.04
N ALA A 215 -5.72 0.66 8.68
CA ALA A 215 -4.98 0.25 9.88
C ALA A 215 -4.43 -1.18 9.73
N GLY A 216 -3.64 -1.63 10.72
CA GLY A 216 -3.17 -3.01 10.78
C GLY A 216 -4.33 -4.00 10.67
N GLY A 217 -4.18 -5.02 9.82
CA GLY A 217 -5.22 -5.99 9.48
C GLY A 217 -6.02 -5.65 8.20
N ASP A 218 -5.96 -4.43 7.69
CA ASP A 218 -6.53 -4.12 6.36
C ASP A 218 -5.62 -4.59 5.21
N SER A 219 -4.42 -5.08 5.51
CA SER A 219 -3.53 -5.76 4.56
C SER A 219 -4.29 -6.77 3.72
N GLY A 220 -4.23 -6.62 2.41
CA GLY A 220 -4.91 -7.43 1.43
C GLY A 220 -6.19 -6.79 0.91
N SER A 221 -6.67 -5.68 1.49
CA SER A 221 -7.86 -4.97 0.98
C SER A 221 -7.64 -4.50 -0.46
N LEU A 222 -8.62 -4.74 -1.32
CA LEU A 222 -8.64 -4.16 -2.65
C LEU A 222 -9.04 -2.68 -2.56
N ILE A 223 -8.19 -1.83 -3.13
CA ILE A 223 -8.48 -0.41 -3.34
C ILE A 223 -9.07 -0.27 -4.74
N VAL A 224 -10.24 0.34 -4.83
CA VAL A 224 -11.00 0.56 -6.07
C VAL A 224 -11.27 2.04 -6.28
N THR A 225 -11.66 2.44 -7.49
CA THR A 225 -12.14 3.80 -7.76
C THR A 225 -13.36 4.12 -6.88
N ASN A 226 -13.43 5.36 -6.39
CA ASN A 226 -14.61 5.87 -5.71
C ASN A 226 -15.61 6.44 -6.72
N ASP A 227 -16.12 5.56 -7.57
CA ASP A 227 -17.14 5.85 -8.56
C ASP A 227 -18.08 4.63 -8.71
N VAL A 228 -19.00 4.71 -9.67
CA VAL A 228 -19.97 3.63 -9.92
C VAL A 228 -19.35 2.34 -10.45
N ASN A 229 -18.10 2.38 -10.93
CA ASN A 229 -17.45 1.25 -11.58
C ASN A 229 -16.73 0.36 -10.57
N ASN A 230 -16.28 0.92 -9.44
CA ASN A 230 -15.41 0.23 -8.49
C ASN A 230 -14.25 -0.49 -9.20
N SER A 231 -13.60 0.21 -10.14
CA SER A 231 -12.49 -0.34 -10.90
C SER A 231 -11.30 -0.57 -9.97
N PRO A 232 -10.73 -1.78 -9.94
CA PRO A 232 -9.54 -2.09 -9.15
C PRO A 232 -8.38 -1.15 -9.47
N VAL A 233 -7.72 -0.62 -8.44
CA VAL A 233 -6.57 0.31 -8.58
C VAL A 233 -5.31 -0.28 -7.95
N ALA A 234 -5.41 -0.76 -6.71
CA ALA A 234 -4.26 -1.27 -5.97
C ALA A 234 -4.64 -2.33 -4.93
N LEU A 235 -3.68 -3.16 -4.54
CA LEU A 235 -3.79 -4.08 -3.41
C LEU A 235 -3.06 -3.48 -2.21
N LEU A 236 -3.78 -3.13 -1.15
CA LEU A 236 -3.22 -2.56 0.07
C LEU A 236 -2.27 -3.56 0.73
N PHE A 237 -1.04 -3.16 1.07
CA PHE A 237 -0.11 -4.02 1.82
C PHE A 237 0.61 -3.36 2.99
N ALA A 238 0.67 -2.02 3.01
CA ALA A 238 1.31 -1.28 4.10
C ALA A 238 0.62 0.06 4.31
N GLY A 239 0.93 0.72 5.43
CA GLY A 239 0.41 2.05 5.73
C GLY A 239 0.86 2.56 7.08
N SER A 240 0.40 3.76 7.39
CA SER A 240 0.60 4.47 8.65
C SER A 240 -0.69 5.21 9.01
N THR A 241 -0.64 6.05 10.05
CA THR A 241 -1.75 6.96 10.36
C THR A 241 -1.97 8.06 9.30
N SER A 242 -1.03 8.26 8.38
CA SER A 242 -1.10 9.35 7.38
C SER A 242 -1.23 8.85 5.95
N ILE A 243 -0.74 7.66 5.63
CA ILE A 243 -0.75 7.13 4.26
C ILE A 243 -1.11 5.64 4.24
N THR A 244 -1.71 5.22 3.15
CA THR A 244 -1.93 3.84 2.76
C THR A 244 -1.11 3.56 1.51
N ILE A 245 -0.48 2.39 1.45
CA ILE A 245 0.41 1.99 0.37
C ILE A 245 -0.16 0.72 -0.25
N GLY A 246 -0.34 0.73 -1.57
CA GLY A 246 -0.81 -0.41 -2.33
C GLY A 246 0.09 -0.77 -3.50
N ASN A 247 0.20 -2.07 -3.78
CA ASN A 247 0.79 -2.54 -5.03
C ASN A 247 -0.17 -2.23 -6.19
N PRO A 248 0.28 -1.72 -7.35
CA PRO A 248 -0.60 -1.55 -8.51
C PRO A 248 -1.29 -2.86 -8.85
N ILE A 249 -2.62 -2.82 -9.00
CA ILE A 249 -3.37 -4.08 -9.17
C ILE A 249 -3.00 -4.80 -10.47
N ASP A 250 -2.67 -4.05 -11.53
CA ASP A 250 -2.22 -4.64 -12.80
C ASP A 250 -0.96 -5.48 -12.63
N ALA A 251 -0.01 -5.02 -11.79
CA ALA A 251 1.21 -5.78 -11.50
C ALA A 251 0.91 -7.06 -10.71
N VAL A 252 -0.03 -7.00 -9.76
CA VAL A 252 -0.48 -8.17 -8.99
C VAL A 252 -1.15 -9.19 -9.90
N LEU A 253 -2.07 -8.75 -10.75
CA LEU A 253 -2.78 -9.61 -11.70
C LEU A 253 -1.84 -10.22 -12.73
N ALA A 254 -0.90 -9.44 -13.28
CA ALA A 254 0.11 -9.92 -14.20
C ALA A 254 1.07 -10.94 -13.57
N HIS A 255 1.43 -10.76 -12.30
CA HIS A 255 2.29 -11.71 -11.57
C HIS A 255 1.69 -13.12 -11.54
N PHE A 256 0.38 -13.23 -11.32
CA PHE A 256 -0.32 -14.53 -11.28
C PHE A 256 -0.94 -14.95 -12.63
N GLY A 257 -0.98 -14.05 -13.62
CA GLY A 257 -1.67 -14.28 -14.88
C GLY A 257 -3.19 -14.42 -14.74
N LEU A 258 -3.80 -13.66 -13.83
CA LEU A 258 -5.23 -13.74 -13.49
C LEU A 258 -5.96 -12.42 -13.77
N SER A 259 -7.28 -12.47 -13.75
CA SER A 259 -8.17 -11.31 -13.82
C SER A 259 -9.06 -11.21 -12.58
N ILE A 260 -9.62 -10.03 -12.33
CA ILE A 260 -10.61 -9.83 -11.26
C ILE A 260 -11.91 -10.49 -11.67
N ASP A 261 -12.46 -11.37 -10.82
CA ASP A 261 -13.77 -11.97 -11.02
C ASP A 261 -14.88 -10.98 -10.61
N GLY A 262 -14.98 -9.91 -11.40
CA GLY A 262 -15.78 -8.72 -11.09
C GLY A 262 -17.01 -8.54 -11.96
N ALA A 263 -17.73 -7.43 -11.76
CA ALA A 263 -18.85 -7.02 -12.57
C ALA A 263 -18.37 -6.43 -13.91
N GLY A 264 -19.09 -6.72 -15.00
CA GLY A 264 -18.70 -6.34 -16.37
C GLY A 264 -17.83 -7.43 -17.01
N ALA A 265 -18.15 -7.84 -18.24
CA ALA A 265 -17.41 -8.89 -18.94
C ALA A 265 -15.98 -8.43 -19.29
N PRO A 266 -14.96 -9.30 -19.20
CA PRO A 266 -13.68 -9.03 -19.85
C PRO A 266 -13.92 -8.81 -21.35
N PRO A 267 -13.33 -7.80 -22.00
CA PRO A 267 -13.19 -7.85 -23.45
C PRO A 267 -12.42 -9.14 -23.79
N ALA A 268 -12.96 -9.94 -24.71
CA ALA A 268 -12.28 -11.12 -25.22
C ALA A 268 -10.82 -10.75 -25.61
N THR A 269 -9.90 -11.63 -25.23
CA THR A 269 -8.48 -11.68 -25.62
C THR A 269 -8.17 -10.92 -26.90
N ALA A 270 -7.68 -9.68 -26.77
CA ALA A 270 -6.95 -9.04 -27.85
C ALA A 270 -5.55 -9.66 -27.88
N THR A 271 -5.32 -10.57 -28.83
CA THR A 271 -3.99 -10.87 -29.34
C THR A 271 -3.24 -9.56 -29.58
N PRO A 272 -1.95 -9.41 -29.18
CA PRO A 272 -1.19 -8.22 -29.50
C PRO A 272 -1.21 -7.99 -31.01
N GLY A 273 -1.94 -6.97 -31.46
CA GLY A 273 -1.89 -6.54 -32.85
C GLY A 273 -0.47 -6.05 -33.18
N PRO A 274 0.01 -6.22 -34.42
CA PRO A 274 1.38 -5.87 -34.79
C PRO A 274 1.65 -4.39 -34.49
N THR A 275 2.77 -4.15 -33.83
CA THR A 275 3.31 -2.81 -33.53
C THR A 275 3.20 -1.90 -34.75
N PRO A 276 2.55 -0.73 -34.66
CA PRO A 276 2.51 0.20 -35.78
C PRO A 276 3.94 0.67 -36.09
N ILE A 277 4.33 0.54 -37.36
CA ILE A 277 5.56 1.12 -37.90
C ILE A 277 5.45 2.64 -37.74
N PRO A 278 6.47 3.35 -37.21
CA PRO A 278 6.41 4.80 -37.06
C PRO A 278 6.33 5.47 -38.44
N THR A 279 5.22 6.16 -38.68
CA THR A 279 5.05 7.07 -39.82
C THR A 279 5.93 8.30 -39.60
N ALA A 280 6.73 8.67 -40.60
CA ALA A 280 7.64 9.81 -40.54
C ALA A 280 6.90 11.13 -40.25
N THR A 281 7.38 11.84 -39.22
CA THR A 281 6.93 13.19 -38.84
C THR A 281 7.20 14.20 -39.96
N PRO A 282 6.22 15.01 -40.41
CA PRO A 282 6.47 16.07 -41.38
C PRO A 282 7.25 17.23 -40.73
N ALA A 283 8.16 17.83 -41.50
CA ALA A 283 9.02 18.92 -41.07
C ALA A 283 8.22 20.19 -40.68
N PRO A 284 8.61 20.92 -39.62
CA PRO A 284 7.92 22.14 -39.21
C PRO A 284 8.20 23.30 -40.17
N THR A 285 7.16 24.10 -40.42
CA THR A 285 7.21 25.37 -41.16
C THR A 285 7.70 26.49 -40.23
N PRO A 286 8.57 27.43 -40.66
CA PRO A 286 9.11 28.46 -39.78
C PRO A 286 8.08 29.58 -39.52
N THR A 287 7.87 29.91 -38.25
CA THR A 287 7.07 31.06 -37.80
C THR A 287 7.98 32.11 -37.14
N SER A 288 7.69 33.38 -37.42
CA SER A 288 8.45 34.59 -37.08
C SER A 288 8.74 34.79 -35.59
N ALA A 289 9.91 35.38 -35.31
CA ALA A 289 10.47 35.59 -33.98
C ALA A 289 9.69 36.62 -33.11
N PRO A 290 9.54 36.38 -31.79
CA PRO A 290 9.07 37.40 -30.86
C PRO A 290 10.20 38.23 -30.23
N THR A 291 9.82 39.44 -29.83
CA THR A 291 10.57 40.53 -29.16
C THR A 291 11.26 40.10 -27.85
N PRO A 292 12.45 40.66 -27.48
CA PRO A 292 13.19 40.19 -26.31
C PRO A 292 12.54 40.63 -24.99
N THR A 293 12.21 39.63 -24.17
CA THR A 293 11.78 39.80 -22.77
C THR A 293 12.92 39.34 -21.86
N SER A 294 13.03 40.01 -20.71
CA SER A 294 14.05 39.97 -19.66
C SER A 294 14.79 38.63 -19.46
N ALA A 295 16.12 38.75 -19.24
CA ALA A 295 17.03 37.64 -18.99
C ALA A 295 16.51 36.67 -17.91
N PRO A 296 16.47 35.36 -18.17
CA PRO A 296 16.09 34.37 -17.18
C PRO A 296 17.19 34.22 -16.12
N THR A 297 16.76 34.11 -14.86
CA THR A 297 17.57 33.61 -13.75
C THR A 297 18.18 32.27 -14.13
N ALA A 298 19.46 32.08 -13.82
CA ALA A 298 20.27 30.93 -14.24
C ALA A 298 19.56 29.59 -14.00
N THR A 299 19.45 28.81 -15.07
CA THR A 299 19.08 27.39 -15.06
C THR A 299 20.06 26.61 -14.18
N PRO A 300 19.61 25.67 -13.32
CA PRO A 300 20.53 24.88 -12.52
C PRO A 300 21.43 24.03 -13.43
N VAL A 301 22.71 24.01 -13.10
CA VAL A 301 23.73 23.22 -13.79
C VAL A 301 23.46 21.73 -13.52
N PRO A 302 23.30 20.88 -14.54
CA PRO A 302 23.23 19.43 -14.34
C PRO A 302 24.57 18.94 -13.77
N GLY A 303 24.57 18.53 -12.51
CA GLY A 303 25.74 17.97 -11.82
C GLY A 303 26.12 18.60 -10.47
N SER A 304 25.40 19.60 -9.97
CA SER A 304 25.57 20.03 -8.58
C SER A 304 24.82 19.08 -7.64
N GLY A 305 25.47 18.62 -6.57
CA GLY A 305 24.84 17.83 -5.50
C GLY A 305 23.65 18.54 -4.85
N PRO A 306 22.95 17.87 -3.92
CA PRO A 306 21.76 18.44 -3.28
C PRO A 306 22.13 19.71 -2.51
N ASP A 307 21.20 20.64 -2.34
CA ASP A 307 21.34 21.82 -1.48
C ASP A 307 20.15 21.91 -0.54
N VAL A 308 20.41 21.94 0.78
CA VAL A 308 19.37 21.99 1.82
C VAL A 308 19.22 23.42 2.30
N VAL A 309 18.04 24.01 2.13
CA VAL A 309 17.79 25.43 2.43
C VAL A 309 17.02 25.61 3.74
N ALA A 310 15.96 24.83 3.98
CA ALA A 310 15.14 24.98 5.18
C ALA A 310 14.45 23.68 5.61
N CYS A 311 14.00 23.63 6.86
CA CYS A 311 13.26 22.53 7.46
C CYS A 311 11.98 23.07 8.13
N SER A 312 10.84 22.46 7.86
CA SER A 312 9.54 22.86 8.43
C SER A 312 8.71 21.64 8.86
N PRO A 313 8.31 21.52 10.13
CA PRO A 313 8.68 22.39 11.25
C PRO A 313 10.18 22.32 11.53
N SER A 314 10.77 23.45 11.95
CA SER A 314 12.21 23.55 12.27
C SER A 314 12.55 23.05 13.68
N SER A 315 11.59 22.49 14.41
CA SER A 315 11.85 21.89 15.73
C SER A 315 10.86 20.78 16.09
N GLY A 316 11.25 19.95 17.06
CA GLY A 316 10.42 18.92 17.67
C GLY A 316 10.87 18.59 19.09
N ASN A 317 9.94 18.14 19.93
CA ASN A 317 10.19 17.79 21.33
C ASN A 317 10.62 16.33 21.47
N SER A 318 11.13 15.98 22.65
CA SER A 318 11.38 14.57 22.99
C SER A 318 10.11 13.71 22.83
N ARG A 319 10.24 12.53 22.20
CA ARG A 319 9.15 11.58 21.83
C ARG A 319 8.30 11.98 20.63
N ASP A 320 8.50 13.15 20.04
CA ASP A 320 7.73 13.56 18.87
C ASP A 320 8.00 12.62 17.69
N GLN A 321 6.94 12.36 16.94
CA GLN A 321 6.98 11.69 15.64
C GLN A 321 6.34 12.65 14.63
N ILE A 322 7.18 13.33 13.86
CA ILE A 322 6.78 14.46 13.00
C ILE A 322 7.31 14.26 11.59
N VAL A 323 6.62 14.83 10.62
CA VAL A 323 7.11 14.95 9.25
C VAL A 323 7.76 16.33 9.12
N VAL A 324 9.02 16.36 8.72
CA VAL A 324 9.79 17.58 8.45
C VAL A 324 9.92 17.72 6.94
N SER A 325 9.25 18.72 6.38
CA SER A 325 9.45 19.17 5.00
C SER A 325 10.81 19.86 4.91
N VAL A 326 11.75 19.22 4.22
CA VAL A 326 13.08 19.74 3.90
C VAL A 326 13.02 20.35 2.49
N THR A 327 13.20 21.66 2.38
CA THR A 327 13.19 22.38 1.10
C THR A 327 14.59 22.75 0.67
N GLY A 328 14.82 22.80 -0.63
CA GLY A 328 16.16 22.91 -1.19
C GLY A 328 16.19 22.88 -2.72
N SER A 329 17.27 22.36 -3.28
CA SER A 329 17.39 22.09 -4.72
C SER A 329 18.30 20.88 -4.98
N GLY A 330 18.20 20.29 -6.18
CA GLY A 330 19.06 19.17 -6.58
C GLY A 330 18.82 17.88 -5.79
N PHE A 331 17.66 17.72 -5.12
CA PHE A 331 17.28 16.45 -4.53
C PHE A 331 16.98 15.44 -5.62
N VAL A 332 17.35 14.18 -5.37
CA VAL A 332 17.10 13.07 -6.30
C VAL A 332 16.27 12.02 -5.57
N ASP A 333 15.35 11.38 -6.28
CA ASP A 333 14.56 10.28 -5.72
C ASP A 333 15.49 9.17 -5.18
N GLY A 334 15.20 8.69 -3.98
CA GLY A 334 16.08 7.82 -3.20
C GLY A 334 17.09 8.55 -2.32
N ALA A 335 17.04 9.88 -2.21
CA ALA A 335 17.82 10.62 -1.23
C ALA A 335 17.53 10.14 0.20
N VAL A 336 18.57 10.10 1.03
CA VAL A 336 18.47 9.78 2.46
C VAL A 336 18.73 11.03 3.30
N ALA A 337 18.14 11.07 4.49
CA ALA A 337 18.29 12.17 5.43
C ALA A 337 18.92 11.70 6.73
N ASP A 338 19.69 12.58 7.38
CA ASP A 338 20.18 12.43 8.75
C ASP A 338 19.87 13.72 9.53
N PHE A 339 19.27 13.57 10.71
CA PHE A 339 18.87 14.64 11.62
C PHE A 339 19.75 14.67 12.90
N GLY A 340 20.88 13.96 12.86
CA GLY A 340 21.82 13.83 13.95
C GLY A 340 21.41 12.81 15.01
N THR A 341 22.29 12.66 16.00
CA THR A 341 22.15 11.59 17.00
C THR A 341 20.81 11.61 17.71
N ARG A 342 20.24 10.42 17.92
CA ARG A 342 18.98 10.19 18.64
C ARG A 342 17.74 10.88 18.03
N VAL A 343 17.81 11.29 16.76
CA VAL A 343 16.65 11.55 15.90
C VAL A 343 16.63 10.47 14.84
N THR A 344 15.63 9.59 14.87
CA THR A 344 15.53 8.46 13.94
C THR A 344 14.73 8.87 12.72
N VAL A 345 15.34 8.86 11.54
CA VAL A 345 14.61 8.99 10.28
C VAL A 345 13.91 7.67 9.98
N GLN A 346 12.58 7.70 9.88
CA GLN A 346 11.73 6.55 9.63
C GLN A 346 11.48 6.36 8.13
N SER A 347 11.31 7.48 7.41
CA SER A 347 11.14 7.50 5.96
C SER A 347 11.58 8.85 5.39
N VAL A 348 11.97 8.87 4.11
CA VAL A 348 12.21 10.06 3.29
C VAL A 348 11.36 9.90 2.04
N ILE A 349 10.45 10.85 1.80
CA ILE A 349 9.58 10.87 0.63
C ILE A 349 10.10 11.96 -0.31
N PHE A 350 10.44 11.57 -1.54
CA PHE A 350 10.81 12.52 -2.58
C PHE A 350 9.54 13.18 -3.13
N VAL A 351 9.39 14.49 -2.91
CA VAL A 351 8.25 15.27 -3.42
C VAL A 351 8.61 15.92 -4.75
N SER A 352 9.78 16.54 -4.82
CA SER A 352 10.36 17.14 -6.04
C SER A 352 11.86 17.33 -5.88
N ASP A 353 12.54 17.79 -6.92
CA ASP A 353 13.96 18.17 -6.86
C ASP A 353 14.26 19.31 -5.87
N ALA A 354 13.22 19.98 -5.35
CA ALA A 354 13.30 21.05 -4.38
C ALA A 354 12.67 20.72 -3.01
N GLN A 355 12.06 19.54 -2.83
CA GLN A 355 11.41 19.18 -1.56
C GLN A 355 11.49 17.67 -1.24
N LEU A 356 11.83 17.37 0.01
CA LEU A 356 11.72 16.06 0.64
C LEU A 356 10.83 16.15 1.88
N ASP A 357 9.94 15.18 2.08
CA ASP A 357 9.18 15.04 3.32
C ASP A 357 9.80 13.91 4.15
N VAL A 358 10.42 14.26 5.28
CA VAL A 358 11.19 13.33 6.12
C VAL A 358 10.43 13.03 7.41
N GLN A 359 10.02 11.77 7.61
CA GLN A 359 9.41 11.37 8.87
C GLN A 359 10.51 11.07 9.90
N VAL A 360 10.48 11.80 11.02
CA VAL A 360 11.46 11.65 12.11
C VAL A 360 10.79 11.29 13.42
N LYS A 361 11.47 10.47 14.21
CA LYS A 361 11.13 10.16 15.60
C LYS A 361 12.24 10.64 16.52
N VAL A 362 11.92 11.59 17.40
CA VAL A 362 12.87 12.13 18.39
C VAL A 362 12.91 11.21 19.60
N HIS A 363 14.08 10.64 19.91
CA HIS A 363 14.21 9.76 21.05
C HIS A 363 13.99 10.51 22.38
N PRO A 364 13.38 9.90 23.42
CA PRO A 364 13.18 10.51 24.74
C PRO A 364 14.44 11.00 25.49
N LYS A 365 15.64 10.76 24.94
CA LYS A 365 16.95 11.08 25.52
C LYS A 365 17.80 11.88 24.52
N ALA A 366 17.20 12.41 23.47
CA ALA A 366 17.88 13.35 22.59
C ALA A 366 18.17 14.62 23.40
N ALA A 367 19.40 15.13 23.35
CA ALA A 367 19.77 16.35 24.07
C ALA A 367 19.11 17.57 23.41
N SER A 368 18.58 18.52 24.18
CA SER A 368 18.03 19.75 23.59
C SER A 368 19.13 20.54 22.87
N GLY A 369 18.79 21.19 21.76
CA GLY A 369 19.68 22.03 20.96
C GLY A 369 19.54 21.83 19.45
N PRO A 370 20.29 22.63 18.66
CA PRO A 370 20.26 22.57 17.20
C PRO A 370 20.74 21.20 16.68
N ARG A 371 20.27 20.85 15.48
CA ARG A 371 20.61 19.67 14.71
C ARG A 371 20.88 20.06 13.27
N ASP A 372 22.01 19.60 12.79
CA ASP A 372 22.36 19.70 11.38
C ASP A 372 21.57 18.65 10.61
N VAL A 373 20.98 19.04 9.49
CA VAL A 373 20.25 18.13 8.60
C VAL A 373 21.12 17.88 7.39
N THR A 374 21.47 16.61 7.17
CA THR A 374 22.26 16.17 6.02
C THR A 374 21.35 15.42 5.06
N ILE A 375 21.37 15.79 3.78
CA ILE A 375 20.72 15.04 2.69
C ILE A 375 21.81 14.44 1.82
N THR A 376 21.69 13.15 1.49
CA THR A 376 22.60 12.44 0.57
C THR A 376 21.80 11.81 -0.56
N ASN A 377 22.10 12.19 -1.79
CA ASN A 377 21.49 11.61 -2.99
C ASN A 377 22.06 10.22 -3.30
N PRO A 378 21.40 9.41 -4.15
CA PRO A 378 21.88 8.07 -4.52
C PRO A 378 23.26 8.04 -5.20
N ASP A 379 23.67 9.14 -5.84
CA ASP A 379 25.00 9.33 -6.43
C ASP A 379 26.09 9.65 -5.39
N SER A 380 25.76 9.56 -4.11
CA SER A 380 26.61 9.85 -2.95
C SER A 380 26.97 11.32 -2.74
N GLN A 381 26.44 12.25 -3.55
CA GLN A 381 26.58 13.68 -3.29
C GLN A 381 25.70 14.07 -2.10
N SER A 382 26.22 14.91 -1.21
CA SER A 382 25.49 15.33 -0.02
C SER A 382 25.66 16.81 0.29
N SER A 383 24.69 17.36 1.03
CA SER A 383 24.78 18.68 1.65
C SER A 383 24.25 18.65 3.06
N ILE A 384 24.70 19.64 3.83
CA ILE A 384 24.38 19.83 5.23
C ILE A 384 23.87 21.24 5.44
N ASN A 385 22.73 21.36 6.13
CA ASN A 385 22.24 22.63 6.63
C ASN A 385 22.36 22.63 8.16
N ALA A 386 23.31 23.43 8.65
CA ALA A 386 23.63 23.49 10.06
C ALA A 386 22.50 24.14 10.87
N GLY A 387 22.01 23.43 11.90
CA GLY A 387 20.90 23.92 12.73
C GLY A 387 19.54 24.03 12.04
N CYS A 388 19.33 23.40 10.89
CA CYS A 388 18.05 23.40 10.17
C CYS A 388 16.89 22.90 11.03
N PHE A 389 17.17 21.96 11.95
CA PHE A 389 16.22 21.42 12.90
C PHE A 389 16.70 21.64 14.35
N SER A 390 15.79 21.68 15.32
CA SER A 390 16.14 21.77 16.75
C SER A 390 15.34 20.77 17.58
N VAL A 391 16.01 20.10 18.52
CA VAL A 391 15.34 19.31 19.55
C VAL A 391 15.09 20.21 20.76
N ASN A 392 13.83 20.31 21.19
CA ASN A 392 13.44 21.09 22.37
C ASN A 392 13.37 20.22 23.62
#